data_AF-A0A519GAG4-F1
#
_entry.id   AF-A0A519GAG4-F1
#
_cell.length_a   1.000
_cell.length_b   1.000
_cell.length_c   1.000
_cell.angle_alpha   90.00
_cell.angle_beta   90.00
_cell.angle_gamma   90.00
#
_symmetry.space_group_name_H-M   'P 1'
#
loop_
_entity.id
_entity.type
_entity.pdbx_description
1 polymer ?
#
loop_
_entity_poly.entity_id
_entity_poly.type
_entity_poly.pdbx_seq_one_letter_code
_entity_poly.pdbx_strand_id
1 'polypeptide(L)' 'YTELHPLADGWEDRQPLHQLFPLLVHAALMGGRYGALAGDAARKLL' A
#
# COMPACT_ATOMS: atom_id res chain seq x y z
N TYR A 1 14.34 -12.52 -5.83
CA TYR A 1 13.98 -11.29 -6.57
C TYR A 1 15.05 -10.24 -6.36
N THR A 2 15.26 -9.75 -5.14
CA THR A 2 16.22 -8.68 -4.82
C THR A 2 17.69 -8.98 -5.16
N GLU A 3 18.13 -10.25 -5.06
CA GLU A 3 19.51 -10.65 -5.44
C GLU A 3 19.81 -10.47 -6.93
N LEU A 4 18.79 -10.61 -7.78
CA LEU A 4 18.91 -10.49 -9.25
C LEU A 4 18.37 -9.14 -9.77
N HIS A 5 17.41 -8.56 -9.05
CA HIS A 5 16.74 -7.29 -9.35
C HIS A 5 16.58 -6.51 -8.05
N PRO A 6 17.65 -5.84 -7.58
CA PRO A 6 17.57 -5.05 -6.36
C PRO A 6 16.54 -3.93 -6.53
N LEU A 7 15.71 -3.76 -5.49
CA LEU A 7 14.78 -2.65 -5.44
C LEU A 7 15.54 -1.36 -5.17
N ALA A 8 15.09 -0.26 -5.77
CA ALA A 8 15.68 1.05 -5.53
C ALA A 8 15.58 1.42 -4.04
N ASP A 9 16.55 2.20 -3.55
CA ASP A 9 16.59 2.67 -2.17
C ASP A 9 15.26 3.32 -1.74
N GLY A 10 14.89 3.14 -0.46
CA GLY A 10 13.64 3.64 0.10
C GLY A 10 12.38 2.98 -0.49
N TRP A 11 12.48 1.79 -1.10
CA TRP A 11 11.30 1.08 -1.61
C TRP A 11 10.30 0.72 -0.50
N GLU A 12 10.79 0.53 0.73
CA GLU A 12 9.98 0.22 1.91
C GLU A 12 9.04 1.38 2.26
N ASP A 13 9.56 2.61 2.21
CA ASP A 13 8.77 3.83 2.42
C ASP A 13 7.72 4.04 1.32
N ARG A 14 7.95 3.48 0.13
CA ARG A 14 7.01 3.53 -1.00
C ARG A 14 5.99 2.39 -0.97
N GLN A 15 6.10 1.40 -0.07
CA GLN A 15 5.12 0.33 0.01
C GLN A 15 3.69 0.83 0.28
N PRO A 16 3.43 1.74 1.25
CA PRO A 16 2.08 2.23 1.50
C PRO A 16 1.46 2.91 0.28
N LEU A 17 2.28 3.60 -0.52
CA LEU A 17 1.84 4.23 -1.77
C LEU A 17 1.34 3.18 -2.77
N HIS A 18 2.11 2.11 -2.97
CA HIS A 18 1.74 1.04 -3.89
C HIS A 18 0.55 0.20 -3.38
N GLN A 19 0.35 0.11 -2.07
CA GLN A 19 -0.76 -0.62 -1.46
C GLN A 19 -2.07 0.17 -1.41
N LEU A 20 -2.03 1.51 -1.51
CA LEU A 20 -3.22 2.33 -1.37
C LEU A 20 -4.27 2.02 -2.44
N PHE A 21 -3.87 1.90 -3.71
CA PHE A 21 -4.80 1.60 -4.81
C PHE A 21 -5.55 0.26 -4.61
N PRO A 22 -4.89 -0.89 -4.43
CA PRO A 22 -5.61 -2.13 -4.23
C PRO A 22 -6.47 -2.10 -2.97
N LEU A 23 -6.04 -1.47 -1.87
CA LEU A 23 -6.87 -1.36 -0.66
C LEU A 23 -8.15 -0.55 -0.90
N LEU A 24 -8.08 0.54 -1.68
CA LEU A 24 -9.26 1.30 -2.08
C LEU A 24 -10.20 0.46 -2.96
N VAL A 25 -9.67 -0.33 -3.88
CA VAL A 25 -10.47 -1.27 -4.69
C VAL A 25 -11.21 -2.26 -3.78
N HIS A 26 -10.54 -2.86 -2.81
CA HIS A 26 -11.18 -3.78 -1.86
C HIS A 26 -12.19 -3.07 -0.95
N ALA A 27 -11.92 -1.83 -0.55
CA ALA A 27 -12.88 -1.04 0.22
C ALA A 27 -14.15 -0.76 -0.60
N ALA A 28 -14.03 -0.44 -1.89
CA ALA A 28 -15.17 -0.18 -2.77
C ALA A 28 -15.99 -1.45 -3.04
N LEU A 29 -15.33 -2.60 -3.21
CA LEU A 29 -15.99 -3.85 -3.60
C LEU A 29 -16.46 -4.70 -2.42
N MET A 30 -15.77 -4.64 -1.27
CA MET A 30 -16.01 -5.50 -0.10
C MET A 30 -16.28 -4.72 1.19
N GLY A 31 -16.07 -3.40 1.21
CA GLY A 31 -16.32 -2.57 2.38
C GLY A 31 -15.50 -2.98 3.61
N GLY A 32 -16.07 -2.80 4.80
CA GLY A 32 -15.54 -3.32 6.06
C GLY A 32 -14.10 -2.87 6.37
N ARG A 33 -13.27 -3.82 6.83
CA ARG A 33 -11.90 -3.58 7.31
C ARG A 33 -11.00 -2.91 6.27
N TYR A 34 -11.28 -3.07 4.97
CA TYR A 34 -10.44 -2.52 3.90
C TYR A 34 -10.43 -0.99 3.89
N GLY A 35 -11.51 -0.33 4.30
CA GLY A 35 -11.53 1.13 4.44
C GLY A 35 -10.57 1.63 5.53
N ALA A 36 -10.53 0.95 6.68
CA ALA A 36 -9.59 1.27 7.76
C ALA A 36 -8.14 1.05 7.32
N LEU A 37 -7.86 -0.07 6.65
CA LEU A 37 -6.54 -0.38 6.11
C LEU A 37 -6.08 0.65 5.05
N ALA A 38 -6.97 1.10 4.17
CA ALA A 38 -6.68 2.16 3.21
C ALA A 38 -6.34 3.48 3.93
N GLY A 39 -7.09 3.84 4.97
CA GLY A 39 -6.82 5.02 5.79
C GLY A 39 -5.47 4.95 6.53
N ASP A 40 -5.10 3.78 7.06
CA ASP A 40 -3.80 3.56 7.69
C ASP A 40 -2.65 3.68 6.68
N ALA A 41 -2.82 3.11 5.48
CA ALA A 41 -1.82 3.24 4.41
C ALA A 41 -1.65 4.71 3.97
N ALA A 42 -2.75 5.46 3.84
CA ALA A 42 -2.71 6.88 3.48
C ALA A 42 -2.02 7.73 4.55
N ARG A 43 -2.27 7.47 5.84
CA ARG A 43 -1.62 8.18 6.94
C ARG A 43 -0.10 8.02 6.98
N LYS A 44 0.43 6.89 6.51
CA LYS A 44 1.87 6.63 6.44
C LYS A 44 2.58 7.43 5.33
N LEU A 45 1.82 8.09 4.45
CA LEU A 45 2.34 8.91 3.35
C LEU A 45 2.34 10.42 3.68
N LEU A 46 1.88 10.79 4.88
CA LEU A 46 1.85 12.16 5.40
C LEU A 46 3.02 12.38 6.36
#